data_AF-A0A8J7UZC9-F1
#
_entry.id   AF-A0A8J7UZC9-F1
#
_cell.length_a   1.000
_cell.length_b   1.000
_cell.length_c   1.000
_cell.angle_alpha   90.00
_cell.angle_beta   90.00
_cell.angle_gamma   90.00
#
_symmetry.space_group_name_H-M   'P 1'
#
loop_
_entity.id
_entity.type
_entity.pdbx_description
1 polymer ?
#
loop_
_entity_poly.entity_id
_entity_poly.type
_entity_poly.pdbx_seq_one_letter_code
_entity_poly.pdbx_strand_id
1 'polypeptide(L)'
;MKKAWCLLMLLLMLAGCGEAPVPAPGSDGPSRPQPNRPRTDAVTRAVMVDGELYYDTGEVITVGRCGVMDGRIASTVEQNELPAQDGQSNFGIGWEYQWVGPYNFDIPMEDGWRRFQREIPACDFAEEQAAVDAAAPGVRTGDFVCGGEEKAPTAQDAIQLARQECALEYDTVEVAFDPQEQLWRVYFSRDGSAGGDAAVWLSADGVTRLVVCGE
;
A
#
# COMPACT_ATOMS: atom_id res chain seq x y z
N MET A 1 -12.04 20.27 -24.73
CA MET A 1 -12.53 21.67 -24.62
C MET A 1 -11.92 22.29 -23.37
N LYS A 2 -11.15 23.36 -23.52
CA LYS A 2 -10.34 23.97 -22.45
C LYS A 2 -11.12 25.15 -21.85
N LYS A 3 -11.38 25.16 -20.54
CA LYS A 3 -11.91 26.36 -19.85
C LYS A 3 -10.80 26.96 -18.99
N ALA A 4 -10.26 28.06 -19.51
CA ALA A 4 -9.40 28.98 -18.80
C ALA A 4 -10.24 29.86 -17.87
N TRP A 5 -9.75 30.11 -16.66
CA TRP A 5 -10.19 31.25 -15.85
C TRP A 5 -8.97 32.06 -15.42
N CYS A 6 -8.90 33.27 -15.97
CA CYS A 6 -7.99 34.33 -15.57
C CYS A 6 -8.63 35.18 -14.47
N LEU A 7 -7.90 35.29 -13.36
CA LEU A 7 -7.43 36.52 -12.71
C LEU A 7 -8.42 37.69 -12.50
N LEU A 8 -8.60 38.08 -11.23
CA LEU A 8 -8.53 39.50 -10.85
C LEU A 8 -7.96 39.65 -9.42
N MET A 9 -6.82 40.33 -9.33
CA MET A 9 -6.22 40.88 -8.12
C MET A 9 -7.06 42.05 -7.57
N LEU A 10 -7.09 42.25 -6.25
CA LEU A 10 -6.75 43.56 -5.69
C LEU A 10 -6.23 43.46 -4.24
N LEU A 11 -5.25 44.34 -3.97
CA LEU A 11 -4.28 44.40 -2.88
C LEU A 11 -4.76 45.12 -1.59
N LEU A 12 -4.10 44.72 -0.49
CA LEU A 12 -3.58 45.46 0.68
C LEU A 12 -4.50 46.34 1.56
N MET A 13 -4.49 45.99 2.86
CA MET A 13 -4.24 46.95 3.95
C MET A 13 -3.17 46.37 4.89
N LEU A 14 -2.09 47.12 5.07
CA LEU A 14 -1.02 46.92 6.05
C LEU A 14 -1.45 47.53 7.40
N ALA A 15 -1.04 46.89 8.50
CA ALA A 15 -0.39 47.48 9.69
C ALA A 15 -0.74 46.70 10.96
N GLY A 16 0.29 46.18 11.63
CA GLY A 16 0.17 45.53 12.93
C GLY A 16 1.46 44.87 13.35
N CYS A 17 2.55 45.64 13.50
CA CYS A 17 3.75 45.18 14.18
C CYS A 17 3.42 44.97 15.67
N GLY A 18 3.64 43.76 16.16
CA GLY A 18 3.59 43.41 17.58
C GLY A 18 4.68 42.40 17.88
N GLU A 19 5.86 42.90 18.24
CA GLU A 19 7.02 42.13 18.67
C GLU A 19 6.75 41.54 20.07
N ALA A 20 6.87 40.22 20.22
CA ALA A 20 6.96 39.55 21.51
C ALA A 20 8.41 39.05 21.71
N PRO A 21 8.92 38.99 22.96
CA PRO A 21 10.35 39.04 23.22
C PRO A 21 11.06 37.73 22.90
N VAL A 22 12.28 37.86 22.40
CA VAL A 22 13.25 36.79 22.19
C VAL A 22 13.69 36.20 23.54
N PRO A 23 13.60 34.89 23.80
CA PRO A 23 14.29 34.28 24.92
C PRO A 23 15.78 34.03 24.55
N ALA A 24 16.66 34.34 25.50
CA ALA A 24 18.11 34.25 25.39
C ALA A 24 18.64 32.81 25.18
N PRO A 25 19.84 32.65 24.59
CA PRO A 25 20.44 31.34 24.33
C PRO A 25 21.05 30.75 25.61
N GLY A 26 20.70 29.50 25.93
CA GLY A 26 21.22 28.78 27.10
C GLY A 26 20.99 27.28 27.07
N SER A 27 22.06 26.56 26.70
CA SER A 27 22.41 25.16 27.03
C SER A 27 21.47 24.01 26.58
N ASP A 28 21.66 23.51 25.36
CA ASP A 28 21.31 22.13 25.00
C ASP A 28 22.51 21.21 25.21
N GLY A 29 22.56 20.56 26.37
CA GLY A 29 23.29 19.31 26.56
C GLY A 29 22.51 18.14 25.93
N PRO A 30 23.15 16.99 25.66
CA PRO A 30 22.50 15.90 24.93
C PRO A 30 21.28 15.35 25.69
N SER A 31 20.13 15.38 25.04
CA SER A 31 18.86 14.88 25.56
C SER A 31 18.95 13.38 25.89
N ARG A 32 18.82 13.07 27.18
CA ARG A 32 18.69 11.72 27.72
C ARG A 32 17.29 11.17 27.40
N PRO A 33 17.11 9.85 27.15
CA PRO A 33 15.79 9.28 26.90
C PRO A 33 14.86 9.49 28.10
N GLN A 34 13.68 10.07 27.88
CA GLN A 34 12.65 10.18 28.93
C GLN A 34 11.81 8.90 28.98
N PRO A 35 11.70 8.22 30.13
CA PRO A 35 10.82 7.06 30.29
C PRO A 35 9.38 7.51 30.63
N ASN A 36 8.41 6.86 29.97
CA ASN A 36 6.97 6.79 30.29
C ASN A 36 6.22 8.11 30.54
N ARG A 37 5.74 8.71 29.46
CA ARG A 37 4.48 9.49 29.46
C ARG A 37 3.32 8.58 29.00
N PRO A 38 2.13 8.64 29.60
CA PRO A 38 0.97 7.91 29.10
C PRO A 38 0.65 8.40 27.69
N ARG A 39 0.66 7.47 26.75
CA ARG A 39 0.53 7.70 25.31
C ARG A 39 -0.95 7.80 24.95
N THR A 40 -1.51 8.99 25.07
CA THR A 40 -2.82 9.31 24.47
C THR A 40 -2.58 9.56 22.97
N ASP A 41 -3.16 8.70 22.14
CA ASP A 41 -3.15 8.71 20.66
C ASP A 41 -1.79 8.53 19.97
N ALA A 42 -1.10 7.41 20.20
CA ALA A 42 0.03 7.09 19.34
C ALA A 42 -0.43 6.76 17.92
N VAL A 43 0.13 7.51 16.97
CA VAL A 43 0.14 7.15 15.56
C VAL A 43 0.80 5.78 15.41
N THR A 44 0.16 4.89 14.63
CA THR A 44 0.73 3.59 14.26
C THR A 44 2.10 3.79 13.61
N ARG A 45 3.02 2.84 13.83
CA ARG A 45 4.34 2.89 13.18
C ARG A 45 4.15 2.92 11.67
N ALA A 46 4.79 3.88 11.01
CA ALA A 46 4.63 4.12 9.58
C ALA A 46 5.96 4.51 8.93
N VAL A 47 6.08 4.19 7.64
CA VAL A 47 7.23 4.50 6.80
C VAL A 47 6.75 4.83 5.38
N MET A 48 7.35 5.85 4.77
CA MET A 48 7.10 6.25 3.38
C MET A 48 8.14 5.59 2.47
N VAL A 49 7.68 4.82 1.48
CA VAL A 49 8.53 4.13 0.49
C VAL A 49 7.87 4.27 -0.88
N ASP A 50 8.63 4.71 -1.88
CA ASP A 50 8.18 4.89 -3.26
C ASP A 50 6.88 5.70 -3.40
N GLY A 51 6.77 6.79 -2.62
CA GLY A 51 5.62 7.70 -2.61
C GLY A 51 4.40 7.19 -1.85
N GLU A 52 4.50 6.01 -1.23
CA GLU A 52 3.39 5.31 -0.60
C GLU A 52 3.64 5.10 0.90
N LEU A 53 2.58 5.21 1.70
CA LEU A 53 2.65 5.11 3.14
C LEU A 53 2.31 3.69 3.60
N TYR A 54 3.28 3.05 4.26
CA TYR A 54 3.13 1.70 4.80
C TYR A 54 3.02 1.73 6.31
N TYR A 55 2.08 0.95 6.84
CA TYR A 55 1.80 0.86 8.27
C TYR A 55 2.16 -0.49 8.82
N ASP A 56 2.66 -0.49 10.05
CA ASP A 56 2.85 -1.71 10.82
C ASP A 56 1.51 -2.42 11.05
N THR A 57 1.43 -3.66 10.58
CA THR A 57 0.26 -4.52 10.70
C THR A 57 0.13 -5.17 12.08
N GLY A 58 1.20 -5.16 12.88
CA GLY A 58 1.31 -5.92 14.13
C GLY A 58 1.71 -7.38 13.93
N GLU A 59 1.81 -7.88 12.70
CA GLU A 59 2.24 -9.25 12.40
C GLU A 59 3.74 -9.45 12.70
N VAL A 60 4.08 -10.54 13.40
CA VAL A 60 5.47 -10.98 13.64
C VAL A 60 5.74 -12.22 12.81
N ILE A 61 6.73 -12.14 11.92
CA ILE A 61 7.19 -13.25 11.10
C ILE A 61 8.51 -13.77 11.69
N THR A 62 8.49 -15.01 12.16
CA THR A 62 9.64 -15.66 12.82
C THR A 62 10.46 -16.51 11.86
N VAL A 63 9.97 -16.74 10.64
CA VAL A 63 10.69 -17.47 9.60
C VAL A 63 11.86 -16.61 9.11
N GLY A 64 13.08 -17.09 9.33
CA GLY A 64 14.29 -16.43 8.86
C GLY A 64 14.39 -16.46 7.34
N ARG A 65 14.81 -15.34 6.74
CA ARG A 65 15.08 -15.23 5.30
C ARG A 65 16.57 -15.10 5.05
N CYS A 66 17.07 -15.83 4.05
CA CYS A 66 18.41 -15.62 3.50
C CYS A 66 18.25 -14.79 2.23
N GLY A 67 18.76 -13.56 2.24
CA GLY A 67 18.65 -12.68 1.07
C GLY A 67 19.31 -11.32 1.29
N VAL A 68 19.46 -10.59 0.19
CA VAL A 68 19.88 -9.18 0.20
C VAL A 68 18.67 -8.31 0.59
N MET A 69 18.91 -7.25 1.34
CA MET A 69 17.86 -6.28 1.69
C MET A 69 17.56 -5.38 0.49
N ASP A 70 16.30 -5.03 0.28
CA ASP A 70 15.87 -4.26 -0.89
C ASP A 70 16.05 -2.75 -0.70
N GLY A 71 16.02 -2.27 0.55
CA GLY A 71 16.23 -0.87 0.86
C GLY A 71 16.49 -0.60 2.32
N ARG A 72 16.70 0.69 2.64
CA ARG A 72 17.02 1.17 3.98
C ARG A 72 16.31 2.49 4.29
N ILE A 73 15.76 2.59 5.50
CA ILE A 73 15.19 3.82 6.06
C ILE A 73 16.33 4.76 6.47
N ALA A 74 16.33 5.96 5.91
CA ALA A 74 17.43 6.92 6.03
C ALA A 74 17.14 8.07 7.01
N SER A 75 15.86 8.39 7.26
CA SER A 75 15.46 9.52 8.12
C SER A 75 14.25 9.19 9.00
N THR A 76 13.97 10.04 9.99
CA THR A 76 12.83 9.87 10.90
C THR A 76 12.18 11.21 11.20
N VAL A 77 10.85 11.20 11.36
CA VAL A 77 10.06 12.26 12.01
C VAL A 77 9.84 11.93 13.48
N GLU A 78 9.11 12.80 14.19
CA GLU A 78 8.62 12.52 15.54
C GLU A 78 7.67 11.33 15.57
N GLN A 79 7.63 10.61 16.69
CA GLN A 79 6.88 9.35 16.80
C GLN A 79 5.36 9.49 16.60
N ASN A 80 4.82 10.69 16.80
CA ASN A 80 3.40 11.01 16.63
C ASN A 80 3.11 11.70 15.28
N GLU A 81 4.06 11.74 14.36
CA GLU A 81 3.90 12.29 13.02
C GLU A 81 3.89 11.17 11.98
N LEU A 82 3.28 11.45 10.82
CA LEU A 82 3.38 10.57 9.66
C LEU A 82 4.57 11.01 8.79
N PRO A 83 5.39 10.07 8.31
CA PRO A 83 6.45 10.39 7.37
C PRO A 83 5.86 10.91 6.06
N ALA A 84 6.54 11.87 5.44
CA ALA A 84 6.09 12.55 4.22
C ALA A 84 7.10 12.47 3.06
N GLN A 85 8.29 11.90 3.30
CA GLN A 85 9.36 11.77 2.31
C GLN A 85 9.81 10.32 2.20
N ASP A 86 10.20 9.87 1.01
CA ASP A 86 10.68 8.51 0.81
C ASP A 86 11.88 8.18 1.69
N GLY A 87 11.87 6.97 2.27
CA GLY A 87 12.89 6.51 3.20
C GLY A 87 12.81 7.17 4.59
N GLN A 88 11.68 7.81 4.92
CA GLN A 88 11.40 8.40 6.23
C GLN A 88 10.43 7.54 7.03
N SER A 89 10.67 7.38 8.34
CA SER A 89 9.77 6.68 9.26
C SER A 89 9.39 7.52 10.48
N ASN A 90 8.48 7.04 11.33
CA ASN A 90 8.22 7.59 12.66
C ASN A 90 8.74 6.68 13.81
N PHE A 91 9.64 5.75 13.50
CA PHE A 91 10.16 4.76 14.46
C PHE A 91 11.69 4.61 14.41
N GLY A 92 12.38 5.56 13.79
CA GLY A 92 13.84 5.64 13.75
C GLY A 92 14.45 5.36 12.37
N ILE A 93 15.78 5.29 12.35
CA ILE A 93 16.60 5.19 11.12
C ILE A 93 17.41 3.91 11.10
N GLY A 94 17.97 3.58 9.94
CA GLY A 94 18.93 2.48 9.78
C GLY A 94 18.30 1.10 9.61
N TRP A 95 16.97 1.00 9.75
CA TRP A 95 16.21 -0.20 9.43
C TRP A 95 16.30 -0.52 7.95
N GLU A 96 16.57 -1.77 7.62
CA GLU A 96 16.49 -2.29 6.26
C GLU A 96 15.17 -3.02 6.06
N TYR A 97 14.74 -3.23 4.82
CA TYR A 97 13.51 -3.94 4.53
C TYR A 97 13.67 -4.88 3.34
N GLN A 98 12.75 -5.84 3.25
CA GLN A 98 12.63 -6.75 2.12
C GLN A 98 11.18 -6.86 1.65
N TRP A 99 10.94 -6.64 0.36
CA TRP A 99 9.65 -6.81 -0.29
C TRP A 99 9.19 -8.27 -0.22
N VAL A 100 7.93 -8.47 0.11
CA VAL A 100 7.31 -9.81 0.18
C VAL A 100 6.06 -9.91 -0.68
N GLY A 101 5.53 -8.77 -1.11
CA GLY A 101 4.46 -8.65 -2.06
C GLY A 101 4.36 -7.21 -2.58
N PRO A 102 3.46 -6.96 -3.53
CA PRO A 102 3.30 -5.64 -4.16
C PRO A 102 2.73 -4.56 -3.22
N TYR A 103 2.21 -4.94 -2.05
CA TYR A 103 1.61 -4.03 -1.06
C TYR A 103 2.28 -4.10 0.30
N ASN A 104 3.30 -4.93 0.47
CA ASN A 104 3.92 -5.11 1.76
C ASN A 104 5.39 -5.53 1.68
N PHE A 105 6.10 -5.17 2.74
CA PHE A 105 7.47 -5.56 2.98
C PHE A 105 7.64 -5.83 4.47
N ASP A 106 8.72 -6.53 4.81
CA ASP A 106 9.04 -6.82 6.19
C ASP A 106 10.35 -6.14 6.60
N ILE A 107 10.39 -5.66 7.85
CA ILE A 107 11.58 -5.07 8.49
C ILE A 107 12.07 -6.03 9.58
N PRO A 108 13.35 -6.45 9.61
CA PRO A 108 13.89 -7.24 10.69
C PRO A 108 14.03 -6.37 11.94
N MET A 109 13.29 -6.70 12.98
CA MET A 109 13.30 -6.06 14.30
C MET A 109 13.75 -7.06 15.38
N GLU A 110 13.86 -6.60 16.63
CA GLU A 110 14.37 -7.41 17.76
C GLU A 110 13.61 -8.72 17.98
N ASP A 111 12.28 -8.72 17.75
CA ASP A 111 11.40 -9.86 18.00
C ASP A 111 11.06 -10.68 16.75
N GLY A 112 11.70 -10.37 15.63
CA GLY A 112 11.47 -11.02 14.34
C GLY A 112 11.21 -10.00 13.23
N TRP A 113 10.76 -10.49 12.09
CA TRP A 113 10.39 -9.66 10.95
C TRP A 113 9.02 -9.04 11.18
N ARG A 114 8.91 -7.72 11.03
CA ARG A 114 7.67 -6.96 11.19
C ARG A 114 7.07 -6.63 9.84
N ARG A 115 5.81 -6.99 9.59
CA ARG A 115 5.15 -6.64 8.33
C ARG A 115 4.60 -5.23 8.32
N PHE A 116 4.99 -4.51 7.29
CA PHE A 116 4.45 -3.21 6.92
C PHE A 116 3.64 -3.35 5.63
N GLN A 117 2.46 -2.77 5.61
CA GLN A 117 1.53 -2.86 4.49
C GLN A 117 0.90 -1.49 4.21
N ARG A 118 0.79 -1.14 2.94
CA ARG A 118 0.01 0.03 2.49
C ARG A 118 -1.45 -0.34 2.29
N GLU A 119 -2.30 0.67 2.18
CA GLU A 119 -3.71 0.49 1.88
C GLU A 119 -3.90 -0.28 0.55
N ILE A 120 -4.84 -1.22 0.54
CA ILE A 120 -5.24 -1.90 -0.69
C ILE A 120 -6.37 -1.08 -1.31
N PRO A 121 -6.27 -0.66 -2.58
CA PRO A 121 -7.32 0.07 -3.27
C PRO A 121 -8.67 -0.64 -3.20
N ALA A 122 -9.74 0.13 -3.05
CA ALA A 122 -11.10 -0.40 -3.18
C ALA A 122 -11.49 -0.56 -4.66
N CYS A 123 -12.36 -1.52 -4.95
CA CYS A 123 -13.03 -1.70 -6.24
C CYS A 123 -14.51 -2.06 -6.04
N ASP A 124 -15.30 -2.05 -7.11
CA ASP A 124 -16.72 -2.43 -7.12
C ASP A 124 -16.95 -3.53 -8.17
N PHE A 125 -17.13 -4.75 -7.69
CA PHE A 125 -17.34 -5.92 -8.54
C PHE A 125 -18.65 -5.83 -9.31
N ALA A 126 -19.72 -5.33 -8.70
CA ALA A 126 -21.02 -5.26 -9.34
C ALA A 126 -21.00 -4.28 -10.52
N GLU A 127 -20.35 -3.12 -10.35
CA GLU A 127 -20.16 -2.15 -11.42
C GLU A 127 -19.26 -2.71 -12.54
N GLU A 128 -18.10 -3.27 -12.19
CA GLU A 128 -17.15 -3.80 -13.17
C GLU A 128 -17.73 -5.01 -13.91
N GLN A 129 -18.41 -5.94 -13.23
CA GLN A 129 -19.07 -7.09 -13.85
C GLN A 129 -20.20 -6.65 -14.79
N ALA A 130 -20.97 -5.61 -14.46
CA ALA A 130 -22.05 -5.12 -15.32
C ALA A 130 -21.54 -4.56 -16.66
N ALA A 131 -20.27 -4.12 -16.72
CA ALA A 131 -19.63 -3.65 -17.95
C ALA A 131 -19.06 -4.79 -18.83
N VAL A 132 -19.00 -6.01 -18.31
CA VAL A 132 -18.41 -7.17 -19.02
C VAL A 132 -19.45 -7.84 -19.92
N ASP A 133 -19.10 -8.01 -21.20
CA ASP A 133 -19.86 -8.89 -22.11
C ASP A 133 -19.48 -10.35 -21.83
N ALA A 134 -20.37 -11.09 -21.16
CA ALA A 134 -20.17 -12.49 -20.83
C ALA A 134 -20.00 -13.42 -22.05
N ALA A 135 -20.36 -12.97 -23.26
CA ALA A 135 -20.16 -13.74 -24.49
C ALA A 135 -18.80 -13.46 -25.16
N ALA A 136 -18.03 -12.50 -24.66
CA ALA A 136 -16.71 -12.20 -25.21
C ALA A 136 -15.75 -13.38 -25.01
N PRO A 137 -14.90 -13.71 -26.01
CA PRO A 137 -14.06 -14.91 -25.99
C PRO A 137 -13.04 -14.95 -24.85
N GLY A 138 -12.65 -13.79 -24.31
CA GLY A 138 -11.74 -13.67 -23.17
C GLY A 138 -12.41 -13.75 -21.79
N VAL A 139 -13.73 -13.92 -21.71
CA VAL A 139 -14.48 -13.91 -20.45
C VAL A 139 -14.84 -15.33 -20.03
N ARG A 140 -14.52 -15.67 -18.77
CA ARG A 140 -14.91 -16.93 -18.12
C ARG A 140 -15.72 -16.64 -16.87
N THR A 141 -16.87 -17.29 -16.75
CA THR A 141 -17.77 -17.23 -15.58
C THR A 141 -17.93 -18.59 -14.88
N GLY A 142 -17.11 -19.57 -15.23
CA GLY A 142 -17.15 -20.93 -14.71
C GLY A 142 -15.95 -21.76 -15.16
N ASP A 143 -15.95 -23.04 -14.78
CA ASP A 143 -14.86 -24.00 -15.03
C ASP A 143 -13.49 -23.51 -14.53
N PHE A 144 -13.51 -22.87 -13.36
CA PHE A 144 -12.35 -22.30 -12.68
C PHE A 144 -11.50 -23.36 -11.99
N VAL A 145 -10.21 -23.06 -11.86
CA VAL A 145 -9.25 -23.89 -11.12
C VAL A 145 -9.44 -23.72 -9.62
N CYS A 146 -9.67 -22.49 -9.15
CA CYS A 146 -9.82 -22.22 -7.72
C CYS A 146 -11.29 -22.36 -7.27
N GLY A 147 -11.61 -23.50 -6.67
CA GLY A 147 -12.94 -23.87 -6.17
C GLY A 147 -13.14 -23.66 -4.66
N GLY A 148 -12.14 -23.13 -3.95
CA GLY A 148 -12.16 -22.87 -2.51
C GLY A 148 -11.40 -23.89 -1.64
N GLU A 149 -10.57 -24.74 -2.23
CA GLU A 149 -9.69 -25.67 -1.52
C GLU A 149 -8.58 -24.96 -0.73
N GLU A 150 -8.09 -23.84 -1.25
CA GLU A 150 -7.13 -22.95 -0.62
C GLU A 150 -7.78 -21.58 -0.41
N LYS A 151 -7.48 -20.91 0.70
CA LYS A 151 -8.07 -19.61 1.05
C LYS A 151 -7.17 -18.46 0.60
N ALA A 152 -7.77 -17.29 0.39
CA ALA A 152 -7.07 -16.04 0.10
C ALA A 152 -7.33 -14.96 1.17
N PRO A 153 -6.84 -15.12 2.42
CA PRO A 153 -7.03 -14.11 3.46
C PRO A 153 -6.22 -12.83 3.22
N THR A 154 -5.19 -12.86 2.37
CA THR A 154 -4.37 -11.69 2.03
C THR A 154 -4.33 -11.44 0.52
N ALA A 155 -3.90 -10.23 0.13
CA ALA A 155 -3.65 -9.90 -1.27
C ALA A 155 -2.62 -10.83 -1.92
N GLN A 156 -1.61 -11.29 -1.16
CA GLN A 156 -0.58 -12.18 -1.70
C GLN A 156 -1.15 -13.56 -2.03
N ASP A 157 -2.00 -14.10 -1.15
CA ASP A 157 -2.70 -15.36 -1.40
C ASP A 157 -3.66 -15.23 -2.59
N ALA A 158 -4.37 -14.10 -2.69
CA ALA A 158 -5.25 -13.79 -3.81
C ALA A 158 -4.48 -13.77 -5.14
N ILE A 159 -3.29 -13.14 -5.17
CA ILE A 159 -2.41 -13.15 -6.35
C ILE A 159 -2.00 -14.58 -6.71
N GLN A 160 -1.62 -15.41 -5.73
CA GLN A 160 -1.19 -16.78 -5.98
C GLN A 160 -2.31 -17.64 -6.59
N LEU A 161 -3.52 -17.56 -6.05
CA LEU A 161 -4.68 -18.25 -6.60
C LEU A 161 -5.07 -17.71 -7.98
N ALA A 162 -5.12 -16.38 -8.14
CA ALA A 162 -5.46 -15.75 -9.41
C ALA A 162 -4.50 -16.13 -10.56
N ARG A 163 -3.21 -16.37 -10.25
CA ARG A 163 -2.25 -16.86 -11.25
C ARG A 163 -2.58 -18.25 -11.78
N GLN A 164 -3.22 -19.11 -10.98
CA GLN A 164 -3.62 -20.46 -11.40
C GLN A 164 -4.71 -20.42 -12.48
N GLU A 165 -5.48 -19.33 -12.52
CA GLU A 165 -6.48 -19.08 -13.55
C GLU A 165 -5.89 -18.57 -14.86
N CYS A 166 -4.64 -18.12 -14.86
CA CYS A 166 -4.04 -17.48 -16.01
C CYS A 166 -3.17 -18.45 -16.83
N ALA A 167 -3.18 -18.29 -18.15
CA ALA A 167 -2.34 -19.07 -19.06
C ALA A 167 -1.05 -18.34 -19.47
N LEU A 168 -0.96 -17.04 -19.21
CA LEU A 168 0.17 -16.18 -19.58
C LEU A 168 1.00 -15.81 -18.36
N GLU A 169 2.26 -15.45 -18.62
CA GLU A 169 3.10 -14.74 -17.66
C GLU A 169 2.89 -13.23 -17.81
N TYR A 170 3.03 -12.51 -16.70
CA TYR A 170 2.77 -11.07 -16.60
C TYR A 170 3.89 -10.38 -15.82
N ASP A 171 4.17 -9.15 -16.22
CA ASP A 171 5.26 -8.34 -15.65
C ASP A 171 4.80 -7.61 -14.39
N THR A 172 3.54 -7.16 -14.38
CA THR A 172 2.98 -6.37 -13.27
C THR A 172 1.72 -7.00 -12.71
N VAL A 173 1.44 -6.69 -11.45
CA VAL A 173 0.24 -7.11 -10.74
C VAL A 173 -0.27 -5.98 -9.86
N GLU A 174 -1.57 -5.73 -9.94
CA GLU A 174 -2.29 -4.80 -9.09
C GLU A 174 -3.43 -5.54 -8.40
N VAL A 175 -3.69 -5.19 -7.14
CA VAL A 175 -4.78 -5.78 -6.36
C VAL A 175 -5.70 -4.68 -5.86
N ALA A 176 -6.99 -4.95 -5.95
CA ALA A 176 -8.01 -4.18 -5.28
C ALA A 176 -8.96 -5.12 -4.51
N PHE A 177 -9.72 -4.59 -3.58
CA PHE A 177 -10.70 -5.35 -2.81
C PHE A 177 -12.07 -4.68 -2.83
N ASP A 178 -13.10 -5.47 -3.10
CA ASP A 178 -14.49 -5.08 -2.95
C ASP A 178 -14.98 -5.50 -1.54
N PRO A 179 -15.22 -4.55 -0.63
CA PRO A 179 -15.70 -4.85 0.71
C PRO A 179 -17.19 -5.23 0.76
N GLN A 180 -17.99 -4.92 -0.26
CA GLN A 180 -19.41 -5.26 -0.29
C GLN A 180 -19.60 -6.73 -0.68
N GLU A 181 -18.93 -7.15 -1.75
CA GLU A 181 -18.99 -8.51 -2.27
C GLU A 181 -17.94 -9.45 -1.64
N GLN A 182 -17.00 -8.89 -0.86
CA GLN A 182 -15.88 -9.63 -0.25
C GLN A 182 -15.01 -10.35 -1.29
N LEU A 183 -14.71 -9.64 -2.38
CA LEU A 183 -13.94 -10.16 -3.51
C LEU A 183 -12.64 -9.39 -3.70
N TRP A 184 -11.56 -10.13 -3.94
CA TRP A 184 -10.34 -9.60 -4.51
C TRP A 184 -10.52 -9.40 -6.01
N ARG A 185 -10.01 -8.29 -6.53
CA ARG A 185 -9.67 -8.13 -7.95
C ARG A 185 -8.16 -8.16 -8.09
N VAL A 186 -7.65 -9.14 -8.82
CA VAL A 186 -6.23 -9.20 -9.19
C VAL A 186 -6.12 -8.89 -10.67
N TYR A 187 -5.47 -7.79 -10.98
CA TYR A 187 -5.19 -7.36 -12.35
C TYR A 187 -3.75 -7.65 -12.72
N PHE A 188 -3.54 -8.30 -13.85
CA PHE A 188 -2.24 -8.62 -14.39
C PHE A 188 -2.06 -7.92 -15.74
N SER A 189 -0.89 -7.34 -15.97
CA SER A 189 -0.56 -6.74 -17.26
C SER A 189 0.88 -7.01 -17.69
N ARG A 190 1.13 -6.84 -19.00
CA ARG A 190 2.45 -7.00 -19.63
C ARG A 190 2.98 -5.66 -20.12
N ASP A 191 4.25 -5.40 -19.85
CA ASP A 191 4.87 -4.15 -20.25
C ASP A 191 5.04 -4.09 -21.78
N GLY A 192 4.75 -2.92 -22.36
CA GLY A 192 5.01 -2.63 -23.77
C GLY A 192 4.10 -3.35 -24.78
N SER A 193 3.05 -4.05 -24.32
CA SER A 193 2.08 -4.73 -25.19
C SER A 193 0.70 -4.09 -25.06
N ALA A 194 0.05 -3.78 -26.17
CA ALA A 194 -1.39 -3.49 -26.17
C ALA A 194 -2.12 -4.84 -26.23
N GLY A 195 -2.70 -5.26 -25.11
CA GLY A 195 -3.53 -6.47 -25.05
C GLY A 195 -2.93 -7.64 -24.27
N GLY A 196 -3.80 -8.60 -23.95
CA GLY A 196 -3.46 -9.78 -23.15
C GLY A 196 -3.21 -9.51 -21.67
N ASP A 197 -3.88 -8.50 -21.10
CA ASP A 197 -4.01 -8.31 -19.66
C ASP A 197 -5.08 -9.25 -19.10
N ALA A 198 -5.12 -9.47 -17.79
CA ALA A 198 -6.18 -10.27 -17.17
C ALA A 198 -6.64 -9.70 -15.83
N ALA A 199 -7.96 -9.63 -15.64
CA ALA A 199 -8.58 -9.39 -14.34
C ALA A 199 -9.18 -10.70 -13.82
N VAL A 200 -8.79 -11.11 -12.62
CA VAL A 200 -9.34 -12.28 -11.92
C VAL A 200 -10.03 -11.81 -10.66
N TRP A 201 -11.27 -12.25 -10.48
CA TRP A 201 -12.07 -11.98 -9.30
C TRP A 201 -12.26 -13.24 -8.49
N LEU A 202 -11.90 -13.20 -7.21
CA LEU A 202 -11.98 -14.35 -6.31
C LEU A 202 -12.29 -13.93 -4.88
N SER A 203 -13.01 -14.76 -4.14
CA SER A 203 -13.32 -14.49 -2.73
C SER A 203 -12.14 -14.76 -1.81
N ALA A 204 -12.21 -14.26 -0.57
CA ALA A 204 -11.24 -14.58 0.48
C ALA A 204 -11.25 -16.08 0.87
N ASP A 205 -12.30 -16.82 0.52
CA ASP A 205 -12.35 -18.28 0.64
C ASP A 205 -11.70 -19.00 -0.57
N GLY A 206 -11.12 -18.24 -1.51
CA GLY A 206 -10.38 -18.77 -2.66
C GLY A 206 -11.25 -19.36 -3.78
N VAL A 207 -12.47 -18.85 -3.92
CA VAL A 207 -13.37 -19.24 -5.02
C VAL A 207 -13.34 -18.19 -6.12
N THR A 208 -12.86 -18.56 -7.30
CA THR A 208 -12.91 -17.68 -8.48
C THR A 208 -14.36 -17.45 -8.93
N ARG A 209 -14.68 -16.22 -9.32
CA ARG A 209 -16.02 -15.79 -9.76
C ARG A 209 -16.05 -15.32 -11.20
N LEU A 210 -15.00 -14.66 -11.65
CA LEU A 210 -14.93 -14.06 -12.98
C LEU A 210 -13.47 -13.96 -13.40
N VAL A 211 -13.18 -14.32 -14.64
CA VAL A 211 -11.91 -13.99 -15.27
C VAL A 211 -12.18 -13.27 -16.58
N VAL A 212 -11.53 -12.13 -16.78
CA VAL A 212 -11.60 -11.33 -17.99
C VAL A 212 -10.19 -11.17 -18.54
N CYS A 213 -9.90 -11.79 -19.66
CA CYS A 213 -8.65 -11.59 -20.39
C CYS A 213 -8.88 -10.60 -21.53
N GLY A 214 -8.03 -9.58 -21.63
CA GLY A 214 -7.97 -8.70 -22.78
C GLY A 214 -7.46 -9.45 -24.02
N GLU A 215 -7.99 -9.10 -25.19
CA GLU A 215 -7.48 -9.58 -26.48
C GLU A 215 -6.11 -8.98 -26.82
#